data_AF-A0A9P0K3H3-F1
#
_entry.id   AF-A0A9P0K3H3-F1
#
_cell.length_a   1.000
_cell.length_b   1.000
_cell.length_c   1.000
_cell.angle_alpha   90.00
_cell.angle_beta   90.00
_cell.angle_gamma   90.00
#
_symmetry.space_group_name_H-M   'P 1'
#
loop_
_entity.id
_entity.type
_entity.pdbx_description
1 polymer ?
#
loop_
_entity_poly.entity_id
_entity_poly.type
_entity_poly.pdbx_seq_one_letter_code
_entity_poly.pdbx_strand_id
1 'polypeptide(L)'
;MEFKIALVNFFIDHWDSEDMVPFIGNKIIYVSFNKCYSYKVLNNKVVRSIEESLSCEEHEEADSRIIYHICQIDFDADVVIRCSDSDILIILLGNMDHLNAFLKIWINIGVGNHQRYVNVNELYRILGDSLSKALPCFHAITGCDYTPAFFRKGKVRPFKILEQSKEYQSALGNITTDNEDLLDSTFVILEKFVCQMYGVKNSSDVNSVRFHLFSNTFQSKKSDENFEKKFRNFDSSSLPPCKAELQQHLLRVRYVTKLWRNAHLKHPTSLSPVASGWIIKDNKYDFVWFLGEQLPSSIADIIIQNERVLRNDDNDQDDDFNTSSNDSDDDDDCEDASFVCNTIME
;
A
#
# COMPACT_ATOMS: atom_id res chain seq x y z
N MET A 1 24.88 -2.02 4.48
CA MET A 1 24.62 -0.74 3.80
C MET A 1 25.86 -0.28 3.02
N GLU A 2 27.05 -0.29 3.63
CA GLU A 2 28.31 0.18 3.02
C GLU A 2 28.67 -0.47 1.68
N PHE A 3 28.49 -1.80 1.53
CA PHE A 3 28.76 -2.48 0.25
C PHE A 3 27.90 -1.98 -0.91
N LYS A 4 26.58 -1.78 -0.69
CA LYS A 4 25.67 -1.29 -1.75
C LYS A 4 26.10 0.10 -2.22
N ILE A 5 26.43 0.98 -1.27
CA ILE A 5 26.91 2.34 -1.56
C ILE A 5 28.24 2.29 -2.32
N ALA A 6 29.19 1.47 -1.87
CA ALA A 6 30.48 1.30 -2.53
C ALA A 6 30.33 0.73 -3.95
N LEU A 7 29.40 -0.21 -4.17
CA LEU A 7 29.14 -0.79 -5.48
C LEU A 7 28.57 0.24 -6.46
N VAL A 8 27.63 1.07 -6.03
CA VAL A 8 27.06 2.11 -6.90
C VAL A 8 28.10 3.18 -7.21
N ASN A 9 28.91 3.60 -6.22
CA ASN A 9 30.03 4.52 -6.45
C ASN A 9 31.07 3.92 -7.41
N PHE A 10 31.36 2.62 -7.30
CA PHE A 10 32.22 1.93 -8.26
C PHE A 10 31.65 2.04 -9.68
N PHE A 11 30.35 1.82 -9.89
CA PHE A 11 29.76 1.99 -11.22
C PHE A 11 29.83 3.43 -11.70
N ILE A 12 29.55 4.39 -10.83
CA ILE A 12 29.63 5.83 -11.16
C ILE A 12 31.03 6.21 -11.65
N ASP A 13 32.08 5.69 -11.02
CA ASP A 13 33.44 6.04 -11.40
C ASP A 13 33.97 5.17 -12.55
N HIS A 14 33.65 3.87 -12.56
CA HIS A 14 34.09 2.94 -13.59
C HIS A 14 33.47 3.23 -14.96
N TRP A 15 32.23 3.74 -14.99
CA TRP A 15 31.56 4.09 -16.25
C TRP A 15 32.19 5.28 -16.98
N ASP A 16 33.05 6.05 -16.32
CA ASP A 16 33.86 7.13 -16.92
C ASP A 16 35.13 6.61 -17.62
N SER A 17 35.44 5.30 -17.51
CA SER A 17 36.59 4.69 -18.17
C SER A 17 36.42 4.64 -19.70
N GLU A 18 37.52 4.84 -20.44
CA GLU A 18 37.55 4.65 -21.90
C GLU A 18 37.23 3.19 -22.33
N ASP A 19 37.37 2.22 -21.42
CA ASP A 19 36.95 0.81 -21.64
C ASP A 19 35.44 0.68 -21.89
N MET A 20 34.65 1.69 -21.49
CA MET A 20 33.19 1.70 -21.62
C MET A 20 32.69 2.23 -22.96
N VAL A 21 33.56 2.84 -23.77
CA VAL A 21 33.24 3.35 -25.11
C VAL A 21 32.45 2.34 -25.97
N PRO A 22 32.86 1.05 -26.12
CA PRO A 22 32.10 0.10 -26.92
C PRO A 22 30.72 -0.27 -26.35
N PHE A 23 30.51 -0.12 -25.03
CA PHE A 23 29.24 -0.45 -24.38
C PHE A 23 28.25 0.72 -24.42
N ILE A 24 28.74 1.95 -24.24
CA ILE A 24 27.93 3.18 -24.35
C ILE A 24 27.56 3.42 -25.82
N GLY A 25 28.54 3.36 -26.73
CA GLY A 25 28.32 3.56 -28.16
C GLY A 25 27.63 4.90 -28.47
N ASN A 26 26.48 4.83 -29.14
CA ASN A 26 25.65 5.99 -29.50
C ASN A 26 24.55 6.32 -28.47
N LYS A 27 24.54 5.64 -27.32
CA LYS A 27 23.53 5.83 -26.27
C LYS A 27 24.00 6.88 -25.28
N ILE A 28 23.04 7.42 -24.54
CA ILE A 28 23.31 8.15 -23.30
C ILE A 28 22.89 7.23 -22.16
N ILE A 29 23.77 7.05 -21.19
CA ILE A 29 23.51 6.21 -20.03
C ILE A 29 23.37 7.12 -18.82
N TYR A 30 22.31 6.90 -18.05
CA TYR A 30 22.06 7.63 -16.80
C TYR A 30 22.23 6.68 -15.63
N VAL A 31 22.98 7.12 -14.62
CA VAL A 31 23.13 6.41 -13.34
C VAL A 31 22.65 7.35 -12.24
N SER A 32 21.55 6.98 -11.58
CA SER A 32 20.92 7.77 -10.52
C SER A 32 21.23 7.16 -9.14
N PHE A 33 21.84 7.96 -8.28
CA PHE A 33 22.13 7.62 -6.88
C PHE A 33 22.05 8.90 -6.02
N ASN A 34 23.16 9.37 -5.45
CA ASN A 34 23.23 10.69 -4.81
C ASN A 34 22.97 11.82 -5.82
N LYS A 35 23.42 11.67 -7.06
CA LYS A 35 23.07 12.54 -8.18
C LYS A 35 22.72 11.69 -9.40
N CYS A 36 22.19 12.33 -10.43
CA CYS A 36 22.08 11.72 -11.74
C CYS A 36 23.34 12.04 -12.56
N TYR A 37 24.08 11.01 -12.94
CA TYR A 37 25.25 11.11 -13.79
C TYR A 37 24.90 10.62 -15.19
N SER A 38 25.25 11.38 -16.22
CA SER A 38 25.10 10.96 -17.61
C SER A 38 26.46 10.63 -18.22
N TYR A 39 26.50 9.62 -19.09
CA TYR A 39 27.68 9.16 -19.79
C TYR A 39 27.37 9.08 -21.28
N LYS A 40 28.21 9.70 -22.10
CA LYS A 40 28.14 9.66 -23.56
C LYS A 40 29.52 9.59 -24.17
N VAL A 41 29.63 9.02 -25.38
CA VAL A 41 30.91 8.98 -26.11
C VAL A 41 31.03 10.19 -27.03
N LEU A 42 32.09 10.97 -26.87
CA LEU A 42 32.49 12.05 -27.76
C LEU A 42 33.94 11.87 -28.18
N ASN A 43 34.22 11.86 -29.49
CA ASN A 43 35.57 11.66 -30.03
C ASN A 43 36.29 10.43 -29.45
N ASN A 44 35.58 9.31 -29.34
CA ASN A 44 36.06 8.05 -28.77
C ASN A 44 36.51 8.12 -27.31
N LYS A 45 35.97 9.09 -26.55
CA LYS A 45 36.16 9.23 -25.11
C LYS A 45 34.82 9.30 -24.40
N VAL A 46 34.76 8.73 -23.22
CA VAL A 46 33.59 8.91 -22.35
C VAL A 46 33.62 10.31 -21.77
N VAL A 47 32.46 10.97 -21.77
CA VAL A 47 32.24 12.25 -21.13
C VAL A 47 31.12 12.05 -20.10
N ARG A 48 31.50 12.14 -18.83
CA ARG A 48 30.59 12.17 -17.69
C ARG A 48 30.12 13.61 -17.41
N SER A 49 28.82 13.79 -17.19
CA SER A 49 28.25 15.04 -16.66
C SER A 49 27.24 14.76 -15.55
N ILE A 50 26.95 15.79 -14.73
CA ILE A 50 25.92 15.73 -13.70
C ILE A 50 24.67 16.41 -14.25
N GLU A 51 23.55 15.69 -14.20
CA GLU A 51 22.25 16.15 -14.64
C GLU A 51 21.45 16.61 -13.42
N GLU A 52 21.57 17.89 -13.08
CA GLU A 52 20.94 18.46 -11.87
C GLU A 52 19.40 18.41 -11.92
N SER A 53 18.83 18.50 -13.12
CA SER A 53 17.38 18.35 -13.35
C SER A 53 16.87 16.93 -13.11
N LEU A 54 17.74 15.92 -13.25
CA LEU A 54 17.40 14.51 -13.01
C LEU A 54 17.87 14.03 -11.63
N SER A 55 18.56 14.87 -10.86
CA SER A 55 19.04 14.51 -9.52
C SER A 55 17.91 14.62 -8.50
N CYS A 56 17.59 13.52 -7.82
CA CYS A 56 16.44 13.35 -6.93
C CYS A 56 16.84 12.72 -5.58
N GLU A 57 17.64 13.46 -4.80
CA GLU A 57 18.27 12.99 -3.54
C GLU A 57 17.27 12.48 -2.49
N GLU A 58 16.08 13.07 -2.41
CA GLU A 58 15.07 12.73 -1.40
C GLU A 58 14.25 11.47 -1.75
N HIS A 59 14.42 10.91 -2.94
CA HIS A 59 13.86 9.61 -3.25
C HIS A 59 14.78 8.53 -2.69
N GLU A 60 14.42 7.88 -1.59
CA GLU A 60 15.28 6.87 -0.98
C GLU A 60 15.42 5.63 -1.88
N GLU A 61 14.31 5.13 -2.43
CA GLU A 61 14.24 3.89 -3.19
C GLU A 61 14.29 4.05 -4.70
N ALA A 62 14.73 2.99 -5.38
CA ALA A 62 14.80 2.96 -6.84
C ALA A 62 13.42 3.12 -7.49
N ASP A 63 12.36 2.62 -6.86
CA ASP A 63 11.03 2.54 -7.48
C ASP A 63 10.47 3.93 -7.74
N SER A 64 10.53 4.80 -6.73
CA SER A 64 10.13 6.21 -6.87
C SER A 64 11.08 7.01 -7.76
N ARG A 65 12.39 6.70 -7.78
CA ARG A 65 13.36 7.35 -8.68
C ARG A 65 13.06 7.06 -10.14
N ILE A 66 12.75 5.81 -10.47
CA ILE A 66 12.36 5.40 -11.82
C ILE A 66 11.17 6.24 -12.28
N ILE A 67 10.14 6.39 -11.43
CA ILE A 67 8.95 7.17 -11.79
C ILE A 67 9.30 8.65 -11.99
N TYR A 68 10.11 9.23 -11.10
CA TYR A 68 10.60 10.61 -11.24
C TYR A 68 11.25 10.84 -12.62
N HIS A 69 12.17 9.96 -13.03
CA HIS A 69 12.86 10.07 -14.32
C HIS A 69 11.92 9.96 -15.50
N ILE A 70 10.95 9.04 -15.46
CA ILE A 70 9.95 8.89 -16.53
C ILE A 70 9.10 10.17 -16.65
N CYS A 71 8.71 10.78 -15.53
CA CYS A 71 8.00 12.05 -15.52
C CYS A 71 8.80 13.22 -16.12
N GLN A 72 10.13 13.12 -16.18
CA GLN A 72 10.97 14.17 -16.80
C GLN A 72 11.13 14.00 -18.32
N ILE A 73 10.62 12.93 -18.92
CA ILE A 73 10.70 12.71 -20.37
C ILE A 73 9.66 13.61 -21.06
N ASP A 74 10.14 14.63 -21.77
CA ASP A 74 9.33 15.67 -22.41
C ASP A 74 9.19 15.50 -23.95
N PHE A 75 9.73 14.41 -24.50
CA PHE A 75 9.66 14.06 -25.91
C PHE A 75 8.93 12.73 -26.16
N ASP A 76 8.51 12.49 -27.40
CA ASP A 76 7.87 11.23 -27.81
C ASP A 76 8.88 10.07 -27.75
N ALA A 77 8.55 9.04 -26.96
CA ALA A 77 9.44 7.92 -26.70
C ALA A 77 8.68 6.64 -26.32
N ASP A 78 9.28 5.50 -26.70
CA ASP A 78 8.97 4.19 -26.14
C ASP A 78 9.83 3.96 -24.88
N VAL A 79 9.18 3.80 -23.73
CA VAL A 79 9.82 3.59 -22.43
C VAL A 79 9.63 2.14 -22.01
N VAL A 80 10.73 1.43 -21.77
CA VAL A 80 10.71 0.07 -21.21
C VAL A 80 11.34 0.09 -19.83
N ILE A 81 10.56 -0.24 -18.82
CA ILE A 81 11.02 -0.42 -17.45
C ILE A 81 11.31 -1.89 -17.24
N ARG A 82 12.51 -2.23 -16.81
CA ARG A 82 12.88 -3.60 -16.46
C ARG A 82 12.99 -3.70 -14.94
N CYS A 83 12.04 -4.38 -14.32
CA CYS A 83 12.03 -4.62 -12.89
C CYS A 83 11.41 -5.99 -12.58
N SER A 84 11.72 -6.50 -11.39
CA SER A 84 11.00 -7.62 -10.78
C SER A 84 10.06 -7.17 -9.67
N ASP A 85 10.12 -5.89 -9.29
CA ASP A 85 9.37 -5.32 -8.19
C ASP A 85 7.99 -4.84 -8.67
N SER A 86 6.93 -5.27 -7.98
CA SER A 86 5.55 -4.89 -8.25
C SER A 86 5.26 -3.43 -7.88
N ASP A 87 6.00 -2.86 -6.94
CA ASP A 87 5.72 -1.52 -6.41
C ASP A 87 5.89 -0.46 -7.50
N ILE A 88 6.84 -0.66 -8.42
CA ILE A 88 7.04 0.22 -9.57
C ILE A 88 5.77 0.35 -10.41
N LEU A 89 5.06 -0.75 -10.67
CA LEU A 89 3.82 -0.71 -11.47
C LEU A 89 2.74 0.08 -10.73
N ILE A 90 2.59 -0.15 -9.42
CA ILE A 90 1.59 0.54 -8.59
C ILE A 90 1.88 2.04 -8.53
N ILE A 91 3.13 2.44 -8.29
CA ILE A 91 3.55 3.83 -8.21
C ILE A 91 3.39 4.51 -9.58
N LEU A 92 3.79 3.82 -10.66
CA LEU A 92 3.64 4.32 -12.03
C LEU A 92 2.19 4.56 -12.40
N LEU A 93 1.30 3.58 -12.18
CA LEU A 93 -0.13 3.71 -12.44
C LEU A 93 -0.73 4.89 -11.67
N GLY A 94 -0.31 5.08 -10.42
CA GLY A 94 -0.67 6.24 -9.63
C GLY A 94 -0.33 7.55 -10.35
N ASN A 95 0.86 7.67 -10.93
CA ASN A 95 1.43 8.91 -11.49
C ASN A 95 1.19 9.12 -12.99
N MET A 96 0.40 8.26 -13.66
CA MET A 96 0.16 8.37 -15.11
C MET A 96 -0.39 9.73 -15.55
N ASP A 97 -1.10 10.45 -14.68
CA ASP A 97 -1.65 11.79 -14.95
C ASP A 97 -0.58 12.90 -15.01
N HIS A 98 0.65 12.62 -14.60
CA HIS A 98 1.79 13.53 -14.66
C HIS A 98 2.73 13.24 -15.84
N LEU A 99 2.48 12.18 -16.61
CA LEU A 99 3.33 11.76 -17.70
C LEU A 99 2.97 12.48 -19.00
N ASN A 100 3.97 12.64 -19.87
CA ASN A 100 3.72 13.12 -21.22
C ASN A 100 2.84 12.11 -21.98
N ALA A 101 1.73 12.58 -22.54
CA ALA A 101 0.71 11.76 -23.19
C ALA A 101 1.20 10.97 -24.41
N PHE A 102 2.35 11.35 -24.99
CA PHE A 102 2.95 10.65 -26.13
C PHE A 102 3.81 9.44 -25.71
N LEU A 103 4.14 9.30 -24.42
CA LEU A 103 4.94 8.18 -23.94
C LEU A 103 4.19 6.85 -24.05
N LYS A 104 4.86 5.86 -24.64
CA LYS A 104 4.40 4.46 -24.69
C LYS A 104 5.22 3.66 -23.70
N ILE A 105 4.58 3.23 -22.62
CA ILE A 105 5.24 2.70 -21.44
C ILE A 105 4.94 1.22 -21.31
N TRP A 106 6.03 0.45 -21.19
CA TRP A 106 6.00 -0.98 -21.03
C TRP A 106 6.81 -1.39 -19.81
N ILE A 107 6.30 -2.35 -19.04
CA ILE A 107 7.09 -3.02 -18.01
C ILE A 107 7.46 -4.41 -18.51
N ASN A 108 8.75 -4.71 -18.46
CA ASN A 108 9.32 -6.01 -18.76
C ASN A 108 9.56 -6.78 -17.45
N ILE A 109 8.70 -7.77 -17.19
CA ILE A 109 8.71 -8.61 -15.99
C ILE A 109 9.15 -10.04 -16.32
N GLY A 110 9.58 -10.78 -15.30
CA GLY A 110 9.98 -12.18 -15.41
C GLY A 110 11.36 -12.40 -16.05
N VAL A 111 11.78 -13.66 -16.13
CA VAL A 111 13.08 -14.07 -16.70
C VAL A 111 12.92 -15.30 -17.59
N GLY A 112 13.77 -15.40 -18.62
CA GLY A 112 13.77 -16.53 -19.56
C GLY A 112 12.42 -16.70 -20.26
N ASN A 113 11.87 -17.92 -20.24
CA ASN A 113 10.62 -18.24 -20.93
C ASN A 113 9.37 -17.57 -20.32
N HIS A 114 9.47 -17.07 -19.08
CA HIS A 114 8.38 -16.36 -18.39
C HIS A 114 8.49 -14.84 -18.55
N GLN A 115 9.40 -14.35 -19.39
CA GLN A 115 9.52 -12.92 -19.63
C GLN A 115 8.26 -12.39 -20.36
N ARG A 116 7.68 -11.29 -19.88
CA ARG A 116 6.46 -10.67 -20.42
C ARG A 116 6.63 -9.16 -20.49
N TYR A 117 6.01 -8.56 -21.49
CA TYR A 117 5.89 -7.11 -21.63
C TYR A 117 4.44 -6.70 -21.36
N VAL A 118 4.25 -5.87 -20.35
CA VAL A 118 2.94 -5.33 -19.95
C VAL A 118 2.83 -3.91 -20.47
N ASN A 119 1.79 -3.62 -21.25
CA ASN A 119 1.49 -2.27 -21.72
C ASN A 119 0.80 -1.49 -20.60
N VAL A 120 1.52 -0.53 -20.01
CA VAL A 120 1.00 0.24 -18.86
C VAL A 120 -0.04 1.27 -19.30
N ASN A 121 0.09 1.86 -20.49
CA ASN A 121 -0.91 2.80 -21.00
C ASN A 121 -2.28 2.13 -21.16
N GLU A 122 -2.30 0.90 -21.70
CA GLU A 122 -3.53 0.13 -21.85
C GLU A 122 -4.12 -0.24 -20.50
N LEU A 123 -3.27 -0.68 -19.55
CA LEU A 123 -3.71 -1.01 -18.20
C LEU A 123 -4.32 0.20 -17.49
N TYR A 124 -3.67 1.37 -17.58
CA TYR A 124 -4.19 2.62 -17.05
C TYR A 124 -5.54 3.01 -17.67
N ARG A 125 -5.73 2.78 -18.98
CA ARG A 125 -6.99 3.02 -19.67
C ARG A 125 -8.12 2.12 -19.15
N ILE A 126 -7.82 0.84 -18.88
CA ILE A 126 -8.78 -0.12 -18.33
C ILE A 126 -9.18 0.24 -16.90
N LEU A 127 -8.20 0.55 -16.05
CA LEU A 127 -8.43 0.87 -14.63
C LEU A 127 -9.09 2.25 -14.45
N GLY A 128 -8.73 3.21 -15.30
CA GLY A 128 -9.16 4.60 -15.21
C GLY A 128 -8.42 5.40 -14.14
N ASP A 129 -8.54 6.74 -14.25
CA ASP A 129 -7.80 7.71 -13.42
C ASP A 129 -8.04 7.52 -11.92
N SER A 130 -9.31 7.46 -11.50
CA SER A 130 -9.67 7.40 -10.08
C SER A 130 -9.18 6.12 -9.38
N LEU A 131 -9.28 4.96 -10.03
CA LEU A 131 -8.80 3.71 -9.44
C LEU A 131 -7.27 3.67 -9.42
N SER A 132 -6.62 4.08 -10.52
CA SER A 132 -5.16 4.11 -10.62
C SER A 132 -4.53 5.01 -9.55
N LYS A 133 -5.12 6.18 -9.30
CA LYS A 133 -4.70 7.10 -8.22
C LYS A 133 -4.87 6.50 -6.82
N ALA A 134 -5.83 5.61 -6.63
CA ALA A 134 -6.07 4.93 -5.36
C ALA A 134 -5.08 3.78 -5.10
N LEU A 135 -4.43 3.22 -6.14
CA LEU A 135 -3.59 2.03 -6.01
C LEU A 135 -2.40 2.18 -5.05
N PRO A 136 -1.64 3.31 -5.03
CA PRO A 136 -0.56 3.47 -4.06
C PRO A 136 -1.05 3.42 -2.60
N CYS A 137 -2.16 4.09 -2.30
CA CYS A 137 -2.78 4.01 -0.97
C CYS A 137 -3.31 2.61 -0.68
N PHE A 138 -3.90 1.94 -1.67
CA PHE A 138 -4.44 0.60 -1.54
C PHE A 138 -3.34 -0.41 -1.20
N HIS A 139 -2.21 -0.31 -1.89
CA HIS A 139 -1.06 -1.16 -1.66
C HIS A 139 -0.51 -0.93 -0.25
N ALA A 140 -0.32 0.34 0.16
CA ALA A 140 0.14 0.69 1.50
C ALA A 140 -0.87 0.29 2.61
N ILE A 141 -2.18 0.50 2.45
CA ILE A 141 -3.16 0.18 3.50
C ILE A 141 -3.29 -1.32 3.74
N THR A 142 -3.19 -2.12 2.69
CA THR A 142 -3.28 -3.59 2.77
C THR A 142 -1.95 -4.26 3.15
N GLY A 143 -0.89 -3.47 3.36
CA GLY A 143 0.43 -3.89 3.80
C GLY A 143 1.46 -3.91 2.67
N CYS A 144 2.63 -3.35 2.93
CA CYS A 144 3.82 -3.34 2.07
C CYS A 144 5.07 -3.36 2.94
N ASP A 145 6.25 -3.12 2.37
CA ASP A 145 7.51 -3.09 3.13
C ASP A 145 7.52 -2.03 4.25
N TYR A 146 6.70 -0.98 4.12
CA TYR A 146 6.59 0.12 5.07
C TYR A 146 5.45 -0.01 6.09
N THR A 147 4.45 -0.84 5.81
CA THR A 147 3.20 -0.89 6.57
C THR A 147 2.78 -2.33 6.85
N PRO A 148 2.31 -2.63 8.06
CA PRO A 148 1.93 -4.00 8.39
C PRO A 148 0.70 -4.44 7.59
N ALA A 149 0.68 -5.71 7.19
CA ALA A 149 -0.50 -6.32 6.60
C ALA A 149 -1.53 -6.69 7.68
N PHE A 150 -2.81 -6.62 7.32
CA PHE A 150 -3.87 -7.14 8.16
C PHE A 150 -3.84 -8.68 8.15
N PHE A 151 -3.89 -9.29 9.33
CA PHE A 151 -3.73 -10.73 9.46
C PHE A 151 -4.80 -11.51 8.68
N ARG A 152 -4.34 -12.41 7.79
CA ARG A 152 -5.18 -13.21 6.88
C ARG A 152 -6.12 -12.39 6.00
N LYS A 153 -5.80 -11.12 5.71
CA LYS A 153 -6.51 -10.32 4.72
C LYS A 153 -5.60 -10.05 3.52
N GLY A 154 -5.61 -10.97 2.55
CA GLY A 154 -4.94 -10.77 1.26
C GLY A 154 -5.58 -9.62 0.46
N LYS A 155 -4.93 -9.18 -0.62
CA LYS A 155 -5.34 -7.99 -1.39
C LYS A 155 -6.53 -8.22 -2.33
N VAL A 156 -6.83 -9.47 -2.72
CA VAL A 156 -7.90 -9.79 -3.69
C VAL A 156 -9.28 -9.27 -3.27
N ARG A 157 -9.74 -9.59 -2.06
CA ARG A 157 -11.05 -9.14 -1.57
C ARG A 157 -11.09 -7.61 -1.39
N PRO A 158 -10.12 -6.97 -0.71
CA PRO A 158 -10.02 -5.52 -0.61
C PRO A 158 -10.02 -4.81 -1.97
N PHE A 159 -9.33 -5.36 -2.98
CA PHE A 159 -9.30 -4.79 -4.33
C PHE A 159 -10.68 -4.80 -4.97
N LYS A 160 -11.41 -5.93 -4.90
CA LYS A 160 -12.81 -6.01 -5.39
C LYS A 160 -13.72 -4.98 -4.72
N ILE A 161 -13.53 -4.72 -3.43
CA ILE A 161 -14.28 -3.68 -2.69
C ILE A 161 -13.93 -2.28 -3.23
N LEU A 162 -12.64 -2.01 -3.47
CA LEU A 162 -12.17 -0.74 -4.01
C LEU A 162 -12.67 -0.48 -5.43
N GLU A 163 -12.56 -1.47 -6.31
CA GLU A 163 -12.95 -1.39 -7.72
C GLU A 163 -14.43 -0.98 -7.89
N GLN A 164 -15.29 -1.47 -7.01
CA GLN A 164 -16.74 -1.25 -7.05
C GLN A 164 -17.20 0.05 -6.37
N SER A 165 -16.30 0.81 -5.74
CA SER A 165 -16.68 1.97 -4.92
C SER A 165 -15.91 3.24 -5.29
N LYS A 166 -16.61 4.20 -5.92
CA LYS A 166 -16.06 5.53 -6.18
C LYS A 166 -15.78 6.33 -4.90
N GLU A 167 -16.54 6.07 -3.83
CA GLU A 167 -16.29 6.66 -2.51
C GLU A 167 -14.91 6.24 -1.99
N TYR A 168 -14.57 4.94 -2.07
CA TYR A 168 -13.26 4.45 -1.64
C TYR A 168 -12.15 4.90 -2.57
N GLN A 169 -12.34 4.85 -3.89
CA GLN A 169 -11.33 5.37 -4.83
C GLN A 169 -10.99 6.84 -4.55
N SER A 170 -12.01 7.66 -4.28
CA SER A 170 -11.83 9.06 -3.91
C SER A 170 -11.10 9.21 -2.56
N ALA A 171 -11.52 8.51 -1.51
CA ALA A 171 -10.89 8.58 -0.20
C ALA A 171 -9.42 8.13 -0.22
N LEU A 172 -9.11 7.00 -0.88
CA LEU A 172 -7.74 6.52 -1.03
C LEU A 172 -6.87 7.51 -1.82
N GLY A 173 -7.43 8.19 -2.83
CA GLY A 173 -6.74 9.26 -3.55
C GLY A 173 -6.53 10.53 -2.72
N ASN A 174 -7.47 10.87 -1.83
CA ASN A 174 -7.45 12.10 -1.02
C ASN A 174 -6.57 12.01 0.22
N ILE A 175 -6.09 10.82 0.61
CA ILE A 175 -5.30 10.65 1.84
C ILE A 175 -4.03 11.52 1.87
N THR A 176 -3.51 11.94 0.71
CA THR A 176 -2.31 12.78 0.57
C THR A 176 -2.56 14.27 0.81
N THR A 177 -3.82 14.68 1.01
CA THR A 177 -4.22 16.07 1.24
C THR A 177 -3.52 16.69 2.45
N ASP A 178 -3.31 18.01 2.37
CA ASP A 178 -2.86 18.86 3.48
C ASP A 178 -4.00 19.62 4.14
N ASN A 179 -5.24 19.47 3.65
CA ASN A 179 -6.44 19.99 4.31
C ASN A 179 -6.89 19.02 5.41
N GLU A 180 -6.86 19.46 6.68
CA GLU A 180 -7.17 18.63 7.85
C GLU A 180 -8.61 18.12 7.86
N ASP A 181 -9.60 18.95 7.54
CA ASP A 181 -11.02 18.54 7.50
C ASP A 181 -11.27 17.42 6.46
N LEU A 182 -10.64 17.54 5.28
CA LEU A 182 -10.71 16.52 4.23
C LEU A 182 -9.96 15.25 4.65
N LEU A 183 -8.86 15.38 5.39
CA LEU A 183 -8.11 14.23 5.89
C LEU A 183 -8.93 13.45 6.94
N ASP A 184 -9.57 14.15 7.87
CA ASP A 184 -10.39 13.53 8.92
C ASP A 184 -11.58 12.78 8.32
N SER A 185 -12.28 13.40 7.36
CA SER A 185 -13.37 12.73 6.63
C SER A 185 -12.87 11.55 5.80
N THR A 186 -11.67 11.66 5.21
CA THR A 186 -11.01 10.54 4.52
C THR A 186 -10.74 9.38 5.47
N PHE A 187 -10.23 9.64 6.67
CA PHE A 187 -9.95 8.58 7.66
C PHE A 187 -11.20 7.83 8.08
N VAL A 188 -12.34 8.51 8.24
CA VAL A 188 -13.64 7.85 8.52
C VAL A 188 -14.06 6.91 7.39
N ILE A 189 -13.87 7.32 6.13
CA ILE A 189 -14.19 6.47 4.97
C ILE A 189 -13.23 5.28 4.88
N LEU A 190 -11.94 5.47 5.18
CA LEU A 190 -10.96 4.38 5.21
C LEU A 190 -11.23 3.41 6.37
N GLU A 191 -11.73 3.88 7.51
CA GLU A 191 -12.20 3.02 8.61
C GLU A 191 -13.37 2.14 8.17
N LYS A 192 -14.35 2.72 7.45
CA LYS A 192 -15.44 1.97 6.81
C LYS A 192 -14.91 0.94 5.81
N PHE A 193 -13.93 1.28 4.98
CA PHE A 193 -13.29 0.33 4.06
C PHE A 193 -12.70 -0.87 4.82
N VAL A 194 -11.98 -0.63 5.92
CA VAL A 194 -11.44 -1.70 6.79
C VAL A 194 -12.58 -2.56 7.36
N CYS A 195 -13.66 -1.98 7.88
CA CYS A 195 -14.83 -2.74 8.34
C CYS A 195 -15.36 -3.72 7.27
N GLN A 196 -15.43 -3.29 6.01
CA GLN A 196 -15.88 -4.14 4.89
C GLN A 196 -14.88 -5.25 4.53
N MET A 197 -13.57 -4.99 4.67
CA MET A 197 -12.54 -6.03 4.52
C MET A 197 -12.75 -7.17 5.51
N TYR A 198 -13.24 -6.87 6.73
CA TYR A 198 -13.59 -7.85 7.76
C TYR A 198 -15.00 -8.42 7.64
N GLY A 199 -15.72 -8.11 6.56
CA GLY A 199 -17.03 -8.72 6.26
C GLY A 199 -18.24 -7.91 6.73
N VAL A 200 -18.05 -6.78 7.40
CA VAL A 200 -19.16 -5.98 7.93
C VAL A 200 -19.42 -4.78 7.03
N LYS A 201 -20.45 -4.85 6.19
CA LYS A 201 -20.75 -3.86 5.15
C LYS A 201 -21.29 -2.52 5.68
N ASN A 202 -22.05 -2.56 6.76
CA ASN A 202 -22.86 -1.44 7.26
C ASN A 202 -22.27 -0.80 8.54
N SER A 203 -20.96 -0.88 8.74
CA SER A 203 -20.29 -0.25 9.88
C SER A 203 -19.13 0.61 9.40
N SER A 204 -18.95 1.73 10.09
CA SER A 204 -17.85 2.69 9.91
C SER A 204 -17.01 2.85 11.17
N ASP A 205 -17.15 1.95 12.14
CA ASP A 205 -16.40 1.96 13.39
C ASP A 205 -15.77 0.59 13.63
N VAL A 206 -14.45 0.52 13.57
CA VAL A 206 -13.74 -0.77 13.71
C VAL A 206 -13.90 -1.34 15.11
N ASN A 207 -14.06 -0.50 16.15
CA ASN A 207 -14.30 -0.99 17.51
C ASN A 207 -15.65 -1.72 17.62
N SER A 208 -16.71 -1.17 17.04
CA SER A 208 -18.02 -1.83 16.94
C SER A 208 -17.94 -3.13 16.15
N VAL A 209 -17.20 -3.17 15.03
CA VAL A 209 -16.96 -4.40 14.27
C VAL A 209 -16.18 -5.42 15.12
N ARG A 210 -15.14 -4.97 15.82
CA ARG A 210 -14.33 -5.81 16.70
C ARG A 210 -15.17 -6.45 17.79
N PHE A 211 -16.03 -5.66 18.44
CA PHE A 211 -16.96 -6.15 19.45
C PHE A 211 -18.00 -7.10 18.85
N HIS A 212 -18.60 -6.79 17.70
CA HIS A 212 -19.55 -7.67 17.02
C HIS A 212 -18.93 -9.02 16.65
N LEU A 213 -17.73 -9.03 16.05
CA LEU A 213 -17.03 -10.27 15.70
C LEU A 213 -16.63 -11.08 16.94
N PHE A 214 -16.20 -10.39 18.00
CA PHE A 214 -15.96 -11.01 19.29
C PHE A 214 -17.25 -11.65 19.83
N SER A 215 -18.34 -10.89 19.97
CA SER A 215 -19.62 -11.37 20.49
C SER A 215 -20.16 -12.55 19.68
N ASN A 216 -20.15 -12.49 18.34
CA ASN A 216 -20.59 -13.63 17.53
C ASN A 216 -19.77 -14.91 17.76
N THR A 217 -18.49 -14.74 18.13
CA THR A 217 -17.59 -15.87 18.42
C THR A 217 -17.75 -16.38 19.85
N PHE A 218 -17.91 -15.49 20.82
CA PHE A 218 -17.81 -15.78 22.26
C PHE A 218 -19.16 -15.83 22.99
N GLN A 219 -20.23 -15.28 22.42
CA GLN A 219 -21.54 -15.25 23.07
C GLN A 219 -22.10 -16.68 23.18
N SER A 220 -22.64 -17.00 24.36
CA SER A 220 -23.36 -18.25 24.56
C SER A 220 -24.64 -18.23 23.73
N LYS A 221 -24.93 -19.32 23.01
CA LYS A 221 -26.19 -19.47 22.26
C LYS A 221 -27.39 -19.76 23.18
N LYS A 222 -27.13 -20.01 24.48
CA LYS A 222 -28.15 -20.29 25.50
C LYS A 222 -27.83 -19.50 26.77
N SER A 223 -28.85 -18.96 27.42
CA SER A 223 -28.75 -18.08 28.60
C SER A 223 -28.03 -18.74 29.80
N ASP A 224 -28.03 -20.07 29.90
CA ASP A 224 -27.68 -20.80 31.13
C ASP A 224 -26.42 -21.69 31.04
N GLU A 225 -25.65 -21.62 29.94
CA GLU A 225 -24.38 -22.38 29.87
C GLU A 225 -23.26 -21.62 30.59
N ASN A 226 -22.60 -22.28 31.55
CA ASN A 226 -21.35 -21.82 32.14
C ASN A 226 -20.33 -21.49 31.03
N PHE A 227 -19.43 -20.55 31.30
CA PHE A 227 -18.31 -20.11 30.45
C PHE A 227 -17.26 -21.23 30.15
N GLU A 228 -17.69 -22.48 30.04
CA GLU A 228 -16.90 -23.68 29.79
C GLU A 228 -16.90 -24.09 28.30
N LYS A 229 -17.22 -23.19 27.38
CA LYS A 229 -16.96 -23.44 25.95
C LYS A 229 -15.44 -23.58 25.77
N LYS A 230 -14.98 -24.80 25.48
CA LYS A 230 -13.62 -25.04 24.97
C LYS A 230 -13.52 -24.44 23.57
N PHE A 231 -13.12 -23.17 23.50
CA PHE A 231 -12.76 -22.53 22.24
C PHE A 231 -11.52 -23.23 21.67
N ARG A 232 -11.68 -24.03 20.62
CA ARG A 232 -10.55 -24.54 19.84
C ARG A 232 -10.27 -23.54 18.72
N ASN A 233 -9.04 -22.99 18.72
CA ASN A 233 -8.42 -22.31 17.59
C ASN A 233 -8.96 -20.90 17.20
N PHE A 234 -9.41 -20.07 18.14
CA PHE A 234 -9.60 -18.64 17.83
C PHE A 234 -8.28 -17.88 18.00
N ASP A 235 -7.82 -17.25 16.93
CA ASP A 235 -6.68 -16.36 16.93
C ASP A 235 -7.20 -14.92 17.01
N SER A 236 -6.93 -14.21 18.11
CA SER A 236 -7.38 -12.82 18.28
C SER A 236 -6.89 -11.89 17.17
N SER A 237 -5.82 -12.28 16.47
CA SER A 237 -5.30 -11.56 15.31
C SER A 237 -6.29 -11.53 14.14
N SER A 238 -7.33 -12.38 14.11
CA SER A 238 -8.38 -12.35 13.08
C SER A 238 -9.39 -11.22 13.23
N LEU A 239 -9.37 -10.50 14.35
CA LEU A 239 -10.18 -9.31 14.58
C LEU A 239 -9.58 -8.09 13.88
N PRO A 240 -10.38 -7.09 13.48
CA PRO A 240 -9.82 -5.81 13.02
C PRO A 240 -9.01 -5.15 14.14
N PRO A 241 -8.04 -4.29 13.79
CA PRO A 241 -7.37 -3.46 14.78
C PRO A 241 -8.39 -2.62 15.54
N CYS A 242 -8.05 -2.21 16.76
CA CYS A 242 -8.83 -1.17 17.42
C CYS A 242 -8.65 0.17 16.70
N LYS A 243 -9.53 1.12 16.99
CA LYS A 243 -9.51 2.44 16.36
C LYS A 243 -8.16 3.17 16.54
N ALA A 244 -7.56 3.08 17.72
CA ALA A 244 -6.27 3.72 18.00
C ALA A 244 -5.10 3.09 17.20
N GLU A 245 -5.10 1.77 17.00
CA GLU A 245 -4.12 1.09 16.15
C GLU A 245 -4.33 1.44 14.67
N LEU A 246 -5.59 1.46 14.23
CA LEU A 246 -5.92 1.83 12.86
C LEU A 246 -5.51 3.28 12.56
N GLN A 247 -5.68 4.21 13.49
CA GLN A 247 -5.22 5.58 13.34
C GLN A 247 -3.72 5.64 13.08
N GLN A 248 -2.91 4.94 13.89
CA GLN A 248 -1.46 4.89 13.66
C GLN A 248 -1.11 4.23 12.31
N HIS A 249 -1.86 3.21 11.91
CA HIS A 249 -1.71 2.59 10.60
C HIS A 249 -2.00 3.56 9.46
N LEU A 250 -3.11 4.30 9.51
CA LEU A 250 -3.48 5.28 8.48
C LEU A 250 -2.49 6.45 8.38
N LEU A 251 -1.88 6.87 9.49
CA LEU A 251 -0.80 7.86 9.47
C LEU A 251 0.41 7.35 8.68
N ARG A 252 0.80 6.08 8.86
CA ARG A 252 1.88 5.45 8.09
C ARG A 252 1.52 5.32 6.62
N VAL A 253 0.31 4.84 6.34
CA VAL A 253 -0.22 4.72 4.96
C VAL A 253 -0.19 6.08 4.27
N ARG A 254 -0.61 7.16 4.94
CA ARG A 254 -0.55 8.53 4.40
C ARG A 254 0.86 8.92 4.01
N TYR A 255 1.84 8.68 4.89
CA TYR A 255 3.25 9.00 4.62
C TYR A 255 3.76 8.31 3.35
N VAL A 256 3.58 6.99 3.27
CA VAL A 256 4.01 6.16 2.13
C VAL A 256 3.28 6.56 0.86
N THR A 257 1.97 6.76 0.94
CA THR A 257 1.16 7.17 -0.21
C THR A 257 1.61 8.53 -0.72
N LYS A 258 1.96 9.48 0.16
CA LYS A 258 2.44 10.81 -0.24
C LYS A 258 3.78 10.71 -0.95
N LEU A 259 4.71 9.87 -0.47
CA LEU A 259 5.96 9.57 -1.18
C LEU A 259 5.70 9.04 -2.60
N TRP A 260 4.83 8.04 -2.73
CA TRP A 260 4.57 7.38 -4.00
C TRP A 260 3.75 8.22 -4.97
N ARG A 261 2.69 8.89 -4.53
CA ARG A 261 1.85 9.74 -5.39
C ARG A 261 2.54 11.01 -5.85
N ASN A 262 3.53 11.47 -5.09
CA ASN A 262 4.34 12.62 -5.47
C ASN A 262 5.68 12.22 -6.09
N ALA A 263 5.82 10.98 -6.57
CA ALA A 263 7.08 10.52 -7.17
C ALA A 263 7.46 11.32 -8.44
N HIS A 264 6.52 12.05 -9.05
CA HIS A 264 6.79 13.00 -10.13
C HIS A 264 7.50 14.29 -9.67
N LEU A 265 7.47 14.61 -8.37
CA LEU A 265 8.14 15.77 -7.79
C LEU A 265 9.54 15.39 -7.31
N LYS A 266 10.49 16.31 -7.40
CA LYS A 266 11.86 16.12 -6.88
C LYS A 266 11.91 15.94 -5.35
N HIS A 267 10.92 16.51 -4.67
CA HIS A 267 10.75 16.49 -3.21
C HIS A 267 9.36 15.88 -2.91
N PRO A 268 9.27 14.55 -2.74
CA PRO A 268 7.98 13.85 -2.78
C PRO A 268 7.13 14.07 -1.52
N THR A 269 7.74 14.32 -0.35
CA THR A 269 6.96 14.56 0.87
C THR A 269 7.65 15.54 1.81
N SER A 270 6.84 16.35 2.50
CA SER A 270 7.26 17.16 3.64
C SER A 270 6.95 16.50 4.98
N LEU A 271 6.28 15.34 4.98
CA LEU A 271 5.93 14.63 6.21
C LEU A 271 7.17 14.00 6.83
N SER A 272 7.19 13.95 8.15
CA SER A 272 8.22 13.21 8.90
C SER A 272 7.70 11.82 9.27
N PRO A 273 8.51 10.75 9.17
CA PRO A 273 8.14 9.44 9.71
C PRO A 273 7.76 9.49 11.19
N VAL A 274 8.48 10.26 12.01
CA VAL A 274 8.21 10.34 13.45
C VAL A 274 6.84 10.97 13.75
N ALA A 275 6.37 11.87 12.89
CA ALA A 275 5.03 12.45 12.97
C ALA A 275 3.94 11.57 12.33
N SER A 276 4.32 10.43 11.74
CA SER A 276 3.45 9.62 10.89
C SER A 276 3.31 8.17 11.39
N GLY A 277 3.44 7.93 12.70
CA GLY A 277 3.24 6.61 13.30
C GLY A 277 4.49 5.74 13.40
N TRP A 278 5.68 6.34 13.33
CA TRP A 278 6.96 5.72 13.64
C TRP A 278 7.65 6.40 14.84
N ILE A 279 8.57 5.68 15.47
CA ILE A 279 9.49 6.20 16.48
C ILE A 279 10.91 5.72 16.16
N ILE A 280 11.92 6.50 16.55
CA ILE A 280 13.31 6.08 16.38
C ILE A 280 13.77 5.36 17.65
N LYS A 281 14.20 4.11 17.51
CA LYS A 281 14.88 3.31 18.54
C LYS A 281 16.13 2.71 17.93
N ASP A 282 17.27 2.85 18.61
CA ASP A 282 18.56 2.30 18.16
C ASP A 282 18.91 2.65 16.70
N ASN A 283 18.69 3.92 16.30
CA ASN A 283 18.87 4.44 14.93
C ASN A 283 18.05 3.70 13.85
N LYS A 284 16.94 3.06 14.24
CA LYS A 284 15.99 2.41 13.33
C LYS A 284 14.58 2.92 13.59
N TYR A 285 13.76 2.88 12.55
CA TYR A 285 12.33 3.13 12.70
C TYR A 285 11.64 1.90 13.26
N ASP A 286 10.81 2.13 14.27
CA ASP A 286 9.94 1.15 14.89
C ASP A 286 8.51 1.70 14.88
N PHE A 287 7.50 0.82 14.81
CA PHE A 287 6.12 1.27 14.70
C PHE A 287 5.60 1.77 16.05
N VAL A 288 4.91 2.91 16.02
CA VAL A 288 3.98 3.27 17.09
C VAL A 288 2.69 2.49 16.82
N TRP A 289 2.51 1.37 17.53
CA TRP A 289 1.36 0.50 17.31
C TRP A 289 0.06 1.07 17.88
N PHE A 290 0.13 1.64 19.08
CA PHE A 290 -1.05 2.08 19.82
C PHE A 290 -0.69 3.29 20.70
N LEU A 291 -1.62 4.24 20.81
CA LEU A 291 -1.56 5.35 21.75
C LEU A 291 -2.86 5.38 22.57
N GLY A 292 -2.73 5.28 23.89
CA GLY A 292 -3.87 5.27 24.81
C GLY A 292 -3.58 4.45 26.08
N GLU A 293 -4.59 4.34 26.93
CA GLU A 293 -4.53 3.46 28.11
C GLU A 293 -4.75 2.01 27.67
N GLN A 294 -3.74 1.15 27.87
CA GLN A 294 -3.85 -0.29 27.55
C GLN A 294 -4.58 -1.09 28.63
N LEU A 295 -4.63 -0.55 29.84
CA LEU A 295 -5.26 -1.18 31.00
C LEU A 295 -6.24 -0.19 31.63
N PRO A 296 -7.41 -0.66 32.11
CA PRO A 296 -8.30 0.17 32.92
C PRO A 296 -7.55 0.74 34.12
N SER A 297 -7.82 2.01 34.45
CA SER A 297 -7.18 2.68 35.58
C SER A 297 -7.55 2.05 36.93
N SER A 298 -8.69 1.36 37.03
CA SER A 298 -9.07 0.59 38.21
C SER A 298 -9.80 -0.73 37.89
N ILE A 299 -9.74 -1.70 38.82
CA ILE A 299 -10.50 -2.95 38.74
C ILE A 299 -12.01 -2.68 38.83
N ALA A 300 -12.43 -1.59 39.49
CA ALA A 300 -13.83 -1.22 39.62
C ALA A 300 -14.48 -0.93 38.25
N ASP A 301 -13.70 -0.47 37.27
CA ASP A 301 -14.17 -0.22 35.90
C ASP A 301 -14.46 -1.52 35.11
N ILE A 302 -14.00 -2.66 35.61
CA ILE A 302 -14.16 -3.99 34.99
C ILE A 302 -15.34 -4.74 35.63
N ILE A 303 -15.67 -4.46 36.89
CA ILE A 303 -16.75 -5.14 37.60
C ILE A 303 -18.08 -4.52 37.21
N ILE A 304 -18.84 -5.20 36.37
CA ILE A 304 -20.24 -4.88 36.10
C ILE A 304 -20.99 -4.85 37.43
N GLN A 305 -21.51 -3.69 37.82
CA GLN A 305 -22.44 -3.57 38.95
C GLN A 305 -23.75 -4.28 38.57
N ASN A 306 -23.85 -5.54 38.97
CA ASN A 306 -25.00 -6.43 38.74
C ASN A 306 -26.24 -5.99 39.53
N GLU A 307 -26.86 -4.86 39.18
CA GLU A 307 -28.12 -4.44 39.82
C GLU A 307 -29.31 -4.27 38.84
N ARG A 308 -29.18 -4.59 37.55
CA ARG A 308 -30.30 -4.35 36.59
C ARG A 308 -30.71 -5.49 35.65
N VAL A 309 -30.22 -6.72 35.80
CA VAL A 309 -30.60 -7.85 34.92
C VAL A 309 -31.84 -8.64 35.44
N LEU A 310 -32.64 -8.08 36.35
CA LEU A 310 -33.94 -8.67 36.72
C LEU A 310 -35.12 -7.84 36.20
N ARG A 311 -35.21 -7.61 34.89
CA ARG A 311 -36.49 -7.34 34.22
C ARG A 311 -36.47 -7.94 32.81
N ASN A 312 -37.08 -9.12 32.72
CA ASN A 312 -37.53 -9.74 31.49
C ASN A 312 -38.42 -8.75 30.73
N ASP A 313 -38.20 -8.62 29.42
CA ASP A 313 -39.28 -8.41 28.47
C ASP A 313 -38.88 -9.12 27.18
N ASP A 314 -39.49 -10.28 26.99
CA ASP A 314 -39.46 -11.09 25.79
C ASP A 314 -40.10 -10.31 24.64
N ASN A 315 -39.41 -10.20 23.51
CA ASN A 315 -40.02 -10.06 22.19
C ASN A 315 -38.99 -10.48 21.13
N ASP A 316 -39.03 -11.77 20.82
CA ASP A 316 -38.31 -12.41 19.72
C ASP A 316 -38.83 -11.89 18.37
N GLN A 317 -37.90 -11.47 17.50
CA GLN A 317 -38.05 -11.59 16.05
C GLN A 317 -36.76 -12.18 15.49
N ASP A 318 -36.85 -13.45 15.13
CA ASP A 318 -35.83 -14.22 14.44
C ASP A 318 -35.61 -13.68 13.02
N ASP A 319 -34.40 -13.24 12.71
CA ASP A 319 -33.89 -13.16 11.34
C ASP A 319 -32.72 -14.15 11.20
N ASP A 320 -33.05 -15.34 10.71
CA ASP A 320 -32.10 -16.41 10.37
C ASP A 320 -31.16 -15.97 9.24
N PHE A 321 -29.91 -15.62 9.57
CA PHE A 321 -28.81 -15.58 8.61
C PHE A 321 -27.87 -16.77 8.82
N ASN A 322 -28.11 -17.81 8.03
CA ASN A 322 -27.24 -18.97 7.90
C ASN A 322 -25.81 -18.55 7.50
N THR A 323 -24.86 -18.74 8.43
CA THR A 323 -23.42 -18.67 8.14
C THR A 323 -22.86 -20.09 8.18
N SER A 324 -22.93 -20.79 7.06
CA SER A 324 -22.14 -21.99 6.82
C SER A 324 -20.81 -21.58 6.21
N SER A 325 -19.79 -21.40 7.04
CA SER A 325 -18.40 -21.36 6.59
C SER A 325 -17.91 -22.80 6.38
N ASN A 326 -18.16 -23.32 5.18
CA ASN A 326 -17.35 -24.37 4.58
C ASN A 326 -16.56 -23.71 3.46
N ASP A 327 -15.32 -23.32 3.76
CA ASP A 327 -14.32 -23.02 2.74
C ASP A 327 -13.77 -24.38 2.27
N SER A 328 -14.40 -24.92 1.25
CA SER A 328 -13.77 -25.87 0.33
C SER A 328 -13.51 -25.09 -0.95
N ASP A 329 -12.23 -24.85 -1.22
CA ASP A 329 -11.74 -24.36 -2.50
C ASP A 329 -12.14 -25.36 -3.59
N ASP A 330 -13.12 -24.97 -4.41
CA ASP A 330 -13.32 -25.54 -5.72
C ASP A 330 -13.09 -24.42 -6.74
N ASP A 331 -11.93 -24.51 -7.38
CA ASP A 331 -11.64 -23.88 -8.66
C ASP A 331 -12.65 -24.42 -9.70
N ASP A 332 -13.38 -23.53 -10.38
CA ASP A 332 -13.49 -23.55 -11.84
C ASP A 332 -14.33 -22.37 -12.39
N ASP A 333 -13.78 -21.81 -13.48
CA ASP A 333 -14.40 -21.03 -14.55
C ASP A 333 -14.98 -19.63 -14.28
N CYS A 334 -14.08 -18.63 -14.34
CA CYS A 334 -14.39 -17.32 -14.93
C CYS A 334 -13.19 -16.83 -15.77
N GLU A 335 -13.06 -17.39 -16.98
CA GLU A 335 -12.22 -16.86 -18.04
C GLU A 335 -12.78 -15.50 -18.51
N ASP A 336 -12.28 -14.39 -17.95
CA ASP A 336 -11.92 -13.16 -18.70
C ASP A 336 -11.37 -12.00 -17.82
N ALA A 337 -11.29 -12.15 -16.49
CA ALA A 337 -10.77 -11.09 -15.59
C ALA A 337 -9.40 -11.40 -14.95
N SER A 338 -8.83 -12.57 -15.20
CA SER A 338 -7.63 -13.09 -14.51
C SER A 338 -6.32 -12.40 -14.93
N PHE A 339 -6.27 -11.75 -16.09
CA PHE A 339 -5.03 -11.11 -16.56
C PHE A 339 -4.66 -9.87 -15.75
N VAL A 340 -5.64 -9.10 -15.27
CA VAL A 340 -5.41 -7.85 -14.53
C VAL A 340 -5.04 -8.14 -13.07
N CYS A 341 -5.70 -9.12 -12.43
CA CYS A 341 -5.48 -9.44 -11.02
C CYS A 341 -4.10 -10.08 -10.77
N ASN A 342 -3.67 -10.99 -11.65
CA ASN A 342 -2.39 -11.71 -11.50
C ASN A 342 -1.17 -10.86 -11.91
N THR A 343 -1.38 -9.75 -12.62
CA THR A 343 -0.28 -8.85 -13.02
C THR A 343 -0.06 -7.71 -12.02
N ILE A 344 -1.07 -7.38 -11.20
CA ILE A 344 -1.03 -6.25 -10.26
C ILE A 344 -0.64 -6.67 -8.83
N MET A 345 -0.77 -7.96 -8.46
CA MET A 345 -0.73 -8.39 -7.04
C MET A 345 0.17 -9.58 -6.72
N GLU A 346 1.20 -9.88 -7.53
CA GLU A 346 2.30 -10.79 -7.16
C GLU A 346 3.67 -10.15 -7.29
#